data_AF-A0A6J4DYZ2-F1
#
_entry.id   AF-A0A6J4DYZ2-F1
#
_cell.length_a   1.000
_cell.length_b   1.000
_cell.length_c   1.000
_cell.angle_alpha   90.00
_cell.angle_beta   90.00
_cell.angle_gamma   90.00
#
_symmetry.space_group_name_H-M   'P 1'
#
loop_
_entity.id
_entity.type
_entity.pdbx_description
1 polymer ?
#
loop_
_entity_poly.entity_id
_entity_poly.type
_entity_poly.pdbx_seq_one_letter_code
_entity_poly.pdbx_strand_id
1 'polypeptide(L)'
;MARTGAREADEDKTMNAIELLKQDHVTVKVLLEQLKNTTERGVKTRTELLRRIEIELLIHTTIEEQIFYPAFKAAGEKDESVMWAEAKEEHRTVDSLVLPDLKQTPPSSLEFAGRAKVLKELVEHHIEEEEKEMFPKASKLLGKQKLAELGAEMEALKKSMKQELQSNAA
;
A
#
# COMPACT_ATOMS: atom_id res chain seq x y z
N MET A 1 -17.35 -36.73 -35.86
CA MET A 1 -16.76 -35.45 -36.32
C MET A 1 -16.33 -34.66 -35.10
N ALA A 2 -15.05 -34.26 -35.07
CA ALA A 2 -14.32 -33.67 -33.94
C ALA A 2 -14.98 -32.36 -33.42
N ARG A 3 -15.17 -32.18 -32.11
CA ARG A 3 -14.27 -31.49 -31.15
C ARG A 3 -13.67 -30.18 -31.70
N THR A 4 -14.27 -29.06 -31.32
CA THR A 4 -13.54 -27.80 -31.10
C THR A 4 -13.99 -27.24 -29.76
N GLY A 5 -13.28 -27.63 -28.71
CA GLY A 5 -13.42 -26.99 -27.40
C GLY A 5 -12.77 -25.62 -27.49
N ALA A 6 -13.57 -24.56 -27.40
CA ALA A 6 -13.08 -23.26 -27.00
C ALA A 6 -12.64 -23.38 -25.54
N ARG A 7 -11.35 -23.68 -25.35
CA ARG A 7 -10.67 -23.59 -24.06
C ARG A 7 -10.02 -22.21 -24.01
N GLU A 8 -10.87 -21.19 -23.96
CA GLU A 8 -10.50 -19.78 -23.75
C GLU A 8 -11.28 -19.28 -22.53
N ALA A 9 -10.97 -19.81 -21.34
CA ALA A 9 -11.45 -19.25 -20.07
C ALA A 9 -10.76 -19.98 -18.91
N ASP A 10 -9.44 -19.95 -18.88
CA ASP A 10 -8.68 -20.20 -17.65
C ASP A 10 -7.29 -19.56 -17.75
N GLU A 11 -7.24 -18.32 -18.27
CA GLU A 11 -6.08 -17.47 -18.01
C GLU A 11 -6.07 -17.22 -16.50
N ASP A 12 -5.10 -17.87 -15.84
CA ASP A 12 -4.68 -17.61 -14.48
C ASP A 12 -4.81 -16.12 -14.18
N LYS A 13 -5.83 -15.76 -13.38
CA LYS A 13 -6.29 -14.38 -13.23
C LYS A 13 -5.30 -13.65 -12.34
N THR A 14 -4.14 -13.31 -12.89
CA THR A 14 -3.14 -12.45 -12.26
C THR A 14 -3.83 -11.17 -11.83
N MET A 15 -3.70 -10.86 -10.54
CA MET A 15 -4.32 -9.70 -9.93
C MET A 15 -3.83 -8.42 -10.61
N ASN A 16 -4.74 -7.54 -11.01
CA ASN A 16 -4.31 -6.28 -11.61
C ASN A 16 -3.78 -5.30 -10.53
N ALA A 17 -3.05 -4.27 -10.96
CA ALA A 17 -2.42 -3.31 -10.04
C ALA A 17 -3.38 -2.73 -8.99
N ILE A 18 -4.59 -2.31 -9.37
CA ILE A 18 -5.57 -1.72 -8.44
C ILE A 18 -6.09 -2.76 -7.45
N GLU A 19 -6.35 -3.99 -7.90
CA GLU A 19 -6.76 -5.08 -7.00
C GLU A 19 -5.68 -5.39 -5.96
N LEU A 20 -4.41 -5.38 -6.38
CA LEU A 20 -3.26 -5.61 -5.51
C LEU A 20 -3.11 -4.50 -4.46
N LEU A 21 -3.17 -3.23 -4.87
CA LEU A 21 -3.08 -2.09 -3.94
C LEU A 21 -4.23 -2.09 -2.93
N LYS A 22 -5.46 -2.37 -3.37
CA LYS A 22 -6.61 -2.52 -2.45
C LYS A 22 -6.42 -3.64 -1.44
N GLN A 23 -5.77 -4.74 -1.83
CA GLN A 23 -5.46 -5.82 -0.89
C GLN A 23 -4.41 -5.40 0.15
N ASP A 24 -3.47 -4.53 -0.22
CA ASP A 24 -2.52 -3.91 0.71
C ASP A 24 -3.22 -2.93 1.64
N HIS A 25 -4.11 -2.08 1.12
CA HIS A 25 -4.93 -1.18 1.93
C HIS A 25 -5.71 -1.91 3.02
N VAL A 26 -6.35 -3.03 2.67
CA VAL A 26 -7.06 -3.87 3.65
C VAL A 26 -6.11 -4.37 4.73
N THR A 27 -4.92 -4.84 4.35
CA THR A 27 -3.91 -5.36 5.28
C THR A 27 -3.44 -4.26 6.24
N VAL A 28 -3.07 -3.09 5.70
CA VAL A 28 -2.59 -1.95 6.47
C VAL A 28 -3.66 -1.41 7.42
N LYS A 29 -4.90 -1.23 6.94
CA LYS A 29 -6.04 -0.81 7.77
C LYS A 29 -6.28 -1.75 8.95
N VAL A 30 -6.21 -3.08 8.72
CA VAL A 30 -6.35 -4.07 9.79
C VAL A 30 -5.23 -3.95 10.83
N LEU A 31 -3.98 -3.79 10.39
CA LEU A 31 -2.84 -3.64 11.30
C LEU A 31 -2.93 -2.35 12.13
N LEU A 32 -3.30 -1.24 11.50
CA LEU A 32 -3.49 0.04 12.18
C LEU A 32 -4.62 -0.02 13.20
N GLU A 33 -5.74 -0.67 12.88
CA GLU A 33 -6.84 -0.87 13.82
C GLU A 33 -6.43 -1.77 15.00
N GLN A 34 -5.66 -2.82 14.73
CA GLN A 34 -5.08 -3.66 15.79
C GLN A 34 -4.17 -2.84 16.71
N LEU A 35 -3.28 -2.01 16.15
CA LEU A 35 -2.37 -1.16 16.92
C LEU A 35 -3.14 -0.17 17.79
N LYS A 36 -4.14 0.51 17.21
CA LYS A 36 -4.97 1.49 17.90
C LYS A 36 -5.80 0.87 19.04
N ASN A 37 -6.16 -0.41 18.95
CA ASN A 37 -6.92 -1.11 20.01
C ASN A 37 -6.03 -1.71 21.11
N THR A 38 -4.71 -1.55 21.05
CA THR A 38 -3.81 -1.97 22.13
C THR A 38 -3.83 -1.04 23.33
N THR A 39 -3.44 -1.55 24.51
CA THR A 39 -3.24 -0.77 25.73
C THR A 39 -1.74 -0.60 26.02
N GLU A 40 -1.41 0.31 26.93
CA GLU A 40 -0.04 0.63 27.40
C GLU A 40 0.68 -0.58 27.99
N ARG A 41 -0.08 -1.59 28.47
CA ARG A 41 0.47 -2.87 28.94
C ARG A 41 0.96 -3.77 27.80
N GLY A 42 0.48 -3.55 26.58
CA GLY A 42 0.75 -4.35 25.39
C GLY A 42 2.07 -4.01 24.69
N VAL A 43 3.12 -3.66 25.43
CA VAL A 43 4.40 -3.16 24.87
C VAL A 43 4.93 -4.05 23.74
N LYS A 44 5.05 -5.37 23.99
CA LYS A 44 5.54 -6.32 22.98
C LYS A 44 4.67 -6.33 21.72
N THR A 45 3.34 -6.34 21.89
CA THR A 45 2.38 -6.33 20.78
C THR A 45 2.44 -5.03 19.99
N ARG A 46 2.56 -3.88 20.66
CA ARG A 46 2.72 -2.57 20.02
C ARG A 46 3.99 -2.50 19.18
N THR A 47 5.12 -2.97 19.71
CA THR A 47 6.39 -3.04 18.98
C THR A 47 6.29 -3.91 17.74
N GLU A 48 5.70 -5.11 17.87
CA GLU A 48 5.53 -6.05 16.75
C GLU A 48 4.60 -5.49 15.66
N LEU A 49 3.44 -4.94 16.06
CA LEU A 49 2.51 -4.33 15.12
C LEU A 49 3.13 -3.14 14.39
N LEU A 50 3.83 -2.25 15.10
CA LEU A 50 4.52 -1.12 14.48
C LEU A 50 5.55 -1.59 13.45
N ARG A 51 6.33 -2.63 13.78
CA ARG A 51 7.31 -3.19 12.85
C ARG A 51 6.65 -3.76 11.59
N ARG A 52 5.53 -4.46 11.75
CA ARG A 52 4.75 -5.00 10.62
C ARG A 52 4.13 -3.90 9.75
N ILE A 53 3.58 -2.86 10.38
CA ILE A 53 3.02 -1.69 9.69
C ILE A 53 4.10 -1.00 8.86
N GLU A 54 5.28 -0.75 9.44
CA GLU A 54 6.42 -0.15 8.74
C GLU A 54 6.81 -0.96 7.50
N ILE A 55 6.87 -2.29 7.60
CA ILE A 55 7.22 -3.16 6.48
C ILE A 55 6.16 -3.12 5.38
N GLU A 56 4.87 -3.25 5.72
CA GLU A 56 3.82 -3.26 4.71
C GLU A 56 3.69 -1.88 4.05
N LEU A 57 3.80 -0.78 4.80
CA LEU A 57 3.84 0.57 4.24
C LEU A 57 5.02 0.76 3.29
N LEU A 58 6.24 0.39 3.70
CA LEU A 58 7.43 0.49 2.85
C LEU A 58 7.25 -0.25 1.52
N ILE A 59 6.75 -1.48 1.56
CA ILE A 59 6.52 -2.28 0.35
C ILE A 59 5.47 -1.63 -0.53
N HIS A 60 4.35 -1.22 0.06
CA HIS A 60 3.20 -0.63 -0.63
C HIS A 60 3.58 0.69 -1.32
N THR A 61 4.18 1.64 -0.59
CA THR A 61 4.58 2.92 -1.18
C THR A 61 5.68 2.76 -2.23
N THR A 62 6.54 1.74 -2.08
CA THR A 62 7.58 1.43 -3.08
C THR A 62 6.97 0.98 -4.41
N ILE A 63 6.00 0.06 -4.40
CA ILE A 63 5.37 -0.42 -5.64
C ILE A 63 4.51 0.67 -6.29
N GLU A 64 3.95 1.58 -5.50
CA GLU A 64 3.24 2.74 -6.02
C GLU A 64 4.19 3.71 -6.70
N GLU A 65 5.21 4.18 -5.98
CA GLU A 65 6.11 5.22 -6.47
C GLU A 65 7.02 4.77 -7.62
N GLN A 66 7.38 3.49 -7.68
CA GLN A 66 8.23 2.96 -8.75
C GLN A 66 7.45 2.51 -9.99
N ILE A 67 6.20 2.08 -9.84
CA ILE A 67 5.46 1.40 -10.93
C ILE A 67 4.13 2.08 -11.22
N PHE A 68 3.22 2.12 -10.23
CA PHE A 68 1.85 2.59 -10.47
C PHE A 68 1.77 4.09 -10.75
N TYR A 69 2.37 4.92 -9.91
CA TYR A 69 2.36 6.38 -10.01
C TYR A 69 3.01 6.92 -11.28
N PRO A 70 4.18 6.44 -11.73
CA PRO A 70 4.74 6.84 -13.03
C PRO A 70 3.79 6.55 -14.18
N ALA A 71 3.14 5.37 -14.19
CA ALA A 71 2.19 5.01 -15.23
C ALA A 71 0.93 5.88 -15.18
N PHE A 72 0.36 6.10 -14.00
CA PHE A 72 -0.80 6.97 -13.81
C PHE A 72 -0.52 8.41 -14.28
N LYS A 73 0.61 8.98 -13.85
CA LYS A 73 1.02 10.33 -14.24
C LYS A 73 1.25 10.45 -15.74
N ALA A 74 1.87 9.45 -16.37
CA ALA A 74 2.15 9.46 -17.81
C ALA A 74 0.88 9.33 -18.67
N ALA A 75 -0.16 8.69 -18.15
CA ALA A 75 -1.44 8.50 -18.86
C ALA A 75 -2.42 9.66 -18.66
N GLY A 76 -2.24 10.48 -17.62
CA GLY A 76 -3.12 11.61 -17.28
C GLY A 76 -2.61 12.96 -17.76
N GLU A 77 -3.31 14.02 -17.37
CA GLU A 77 -2.95 15.40 -17.67
C GLU A 77 -2.56 16.16 -16.39
N LYS A 78 -2.93 17.45 -16.30
CA LYS A 78 -2.57 18.32 -15.18
C LYS A 78 -3.21 17.85 -13.87
N ASP A 79 -4.48 17.48 -13.88
CA ASP A 79 -5.20 17.11 -12.66
C ASP A 79 -4.64 15.81 -12.06
N GLU A 80 -4.37 14.80 -12.88
CA GLU A 80 -3.73 13.56 -12.44
C GLU A 80 -2.29 13.79 -11.96
N SER A 81 -1.57 14.75 -12.56
CA SER A 81 -0.24 15.16 -12.08
C SER A 81 -0.30 15.83 -10.71
N VAL A 82 -1.38 16.55 -10.40
CA VAL A 82 -1.60 17.15 -9.07
C VAL A 82 -1.91 16.06 -8.04
N MET A 83 -2.83 15.14 -8.34
CA MET A 83 -3.15 14.00 -7.46
C MET A 83 -1.92 13.15 -7.16
N TRP A 84 -1.11 12.86 -8.17
CA TRP A 84 0.16 12.16 -7.99
C TRP A 84 1.11 12.90 -7.03
N ALA A 85 1.24 14.23 -7.19
CA ALA A 85 2.13 15.03 -6.36
C ALA A 85 1.66 15.07 -4.91
N GLU A 86 0.34 15.19 -4.69
CA GLU A 86 -0.29 15.14 -3.37
C GLU A 86 -0.05 13.80 -2.68
N ALA A 87 -0.42 12.69 -3.32
CA ALA A 87 -0.20 11.34 -2.80
C ALA A 87 1.26 11.07 -2.40
N LYS A 88 2.22 11.53 -3.21
CA LYS A 88 3.65 11.41 -2.89
C LYS A 88 4.07 12.24 -1.67
N GLU A 89 3.51 13.43 -1.48
CA GLU A 89 3.80 14.24 -0.30
C GLU A 89 3.16 13.67 0.98
N GLU A 90 2.03 12.97 0.86
CA GLU A 90 1.46 12.20 1.96
C GLU A 90 2.36 11.02 2.38
N HIS A 91 2.87 10.24 1.41
CA HIS A 91 3.89 9.22 1.67
C HIS A 91 5.10 9.80 2.40
N ARG A 92 5.67 10.89 1.86
CA ARG A 92 6.82 11.56 2.48
C ARG A 92 6.52 12.01 3.90
N THR A 93 5.30 12.51 4.16
CA THR A 93 4.88 12.95 5.50
C THR A 93 4.87 11.79 6.48
N VAL A 94 4.30 10.64 6.09
CA VAL A 94 4.29 9.43 6.93
C VAL A 94 5.71 8.92 7.17
N ASP A 95 6.52 8.78 6.12
CA ASP A 95 7.85 8.17 6.18
C ASP A 95 8.89 9.06 6.87
N SER A 96 8.84 10.37 6.63
CA SER A 96 9.88 11.29 7.12
C SER A 96 9.56 11.90 8.48
N LEU A 97 8.28 11.97 8.87
CA LEU A 97 7.85 12.69 10.07
C LEU A 97 7.14 11.76 11.05
N VAL A 98 6.10 11.06 10.60
CA VAL A 98 5.20 10.33 11.51
C VAL A 98 5.83 9.04 12.04
N LEU A 99 6.32 8.18 11.14
CA LEU A 99 6.94 6.90 11.53
C LEU A 99 8.21 7.10 12.36
N PRO A 100 9.16 8.00 12.03
CA PRO A 100 10.34 8.23 12.85
C PRO A 100 10.01 8.71 14.26
N ASP A 101 9.04 9.59 14.42
CA ASP A 101 8.59 10.06 15.73
C ASP A 101 7.94 8.93 16.53
N LEU A 102 7.04 8.15 15.90
CA LEU A 102 6.37 7.02 16.54
C LEU A 102 7.37 5.95 17.00
N LYS A 103 8.37 5.62 16.16
CA LYS A 103 9.42 4.64 16.49
C LYS A 103 10.31 5.05 17.67
N GLN A 104 10.51 6.35 17.87
CA GLN A 104 11.27 6.89 19.00
C GLN A 104 10.41 7.05 20.26
N THR A 105 9.11 6.77 20.19
CA THR A 105 8.19 6.91 21.32
C THR A 105 8.15 5.62 22.15
N PRO A 106 8.26 5.69 23.49
CA PRO A 106 8.10 4.51 24.33
C PRO A 106 6.73 3.84 24.11
N PRO A 107 6.64 2.55 23.75
CA PRO A 107 5.35 1.91 23.46
C PRO A 107 4.40 1.83 24.66
N SER A 108 4.89 2.03 25.87
CA SER A 108 4.10 2.11 27.10
C SER A 108 3.50 3.49 27.39
N SER A 109 3.79 4.51 26.56
CA SER A 109 3.35 5.88 26.83
C SER A 109 2.01 6.23 26.17
N LEU A 110 1.38 7.32 26.65
CA LEU A 110 0.16 7.87 26.05
C LEU A 110 0.45 8.53 24.70
N GLU A 111 1.62 9.14 24.55
CA GLU A 111 2.09 9.77 23.31
C GLU A 111 2.21 8.72 22.19
N PHE A 112 2.59 7.48 22.51
CA PHE A 112 2.61 6.39 21.52
C PHE A 112 1.21 6.13 20.97
N ALA A 113 0.20 6.05 21.85
CA ALA A 113 -1.18 5.86 21.42
C ALA A 113 -1.69 7.04 20.58
N GLY A 114 -1.36 8.27 20.98
CA GLY A 114 -1.68 9.47 20.21
C GLY A 114 -1.04 9.48 18.82
N ARG A 115 0.26 9.19 18.72
CA ARG A 115 1.00 9.13 17.45
C ARG A 115 0.55 7.98 16.56
N ALA A 116 0.24 6.81 17.13
CA ALA A 116 -0.32 5.68 16.38
C ALA A 116 -1.70 6.03 15.80
N LYS A 117 -2.52 6.79 16.54
CA LYS A 117 -3.79 7.30 16.03
C LYS A 117 -3.58 8.27 14.85
N VAL A 118 -2.64 9.21 14.96
CA VAL A 118 -2.30 10.14 13.88
C VAL A 118 -1.84 9.40 12.62
N LEU A 119 -0.94 8.40 12.78
CA LEU A 119 -0.53 7.54 11.67
C LEU A 119 -1.73 6.89 10.99
N LYS A 120 -2.65 6.31 11.77
CA LYS A 120 -3.85 5.68 11.25
C LYS A 120 -4.71 6.66 10.45
N GLU A 121 -4.98 7.84 10.99
CA GLU A 121 -5.84 8.84 10.33
C GLU A 121 -5.25 9.33 9.01
N LEU A 122 -3.94 9.58 8.96
CA LEU A 122 -3.27 10.00 7.71
C LEU A 122 -3.28 8.90 6.65
N VAL A 123 -2.94 7.66 7.03
CA VAL A 123 -2.93 6.53 6.09
C VAL A 123 -4.35 6.19 5.61
N GLU A 124 -5.36 6.23 6.48
CA GLU A 124 -6.74 5.98 6.08
C GLU A 124 -7.27 7.08 5.14
N HIS A 125 -6.89 8.34 5.37
CA HIS A 125 -7.25 9.44 4.48
C HIS A 125 -6.65 9.26 3.08
N HIS A 126 -5.34 9.03 3.01
CA HIS A 126 -4.63 8.73 1.76
C HIS A 126 -5.30 7.60 0.97
N ILE A 127 -5.55 6.46 1.63
CA ILE A 127 -6.21 5.31 1.02
C ILE A 127 -7.61 5.68 0.48
N GLU A 128 -8.36 6.51 1.20
CA GLU A 128 -9.68 6.93 0.74
C GLU A 128 -9.62 7.77 -0.53
N GLU A 129 -8.66 8.69 -0.64
CA GLU A 129 -8.46 9.51 -1.84
C GLU A 129 -8.06 8.65 -3.04
N GLU A 130 -7.13 7.73 -2.84
CA GLU A 130 -6.72 6.81 -3.89
C GLU A 130 -7.89 5.94 -4.38
N GLU A 131 -8.61 5.30 -3.46
CA GLU A 131 -9.67 4.37 -3.83
C GLU A 131 -10.90 5.06 -4.45
N LYS A 132 -11.22 6.28 -4.01
CA LYS A 132 -12.41 7.03 -4.47
C LYS A 132 -12.12 7.88 -5.70
N GLU A 133 -10.89 8.36 -5.87
CA GLU A 133 -10.56 9.33 -6.92
C GLU A 133 -9.52 8.78 -7.90
N MET A 134 -8.34 8.41 -7.41
CA MET A 134 -7.22 8.01 -8.26
C MET A 134 -7.49 6.71 -9.03
N PHE A 135 -7.90 5.64 -8.33
CA PHE A 135 -8.08 4.32 -8.94
C PHE A 135 -9.19 4.29 -10.01
N PRO A 136 -10.36 4.94 -9.83
CA PRO A 136 -11.34 5.07 -10.90
C PRO A 136 -10.80 5.80 -12.14
N LYS A 137 -9.95 6.82 -11.97
CA LYS A 137 -9.29 7.52 -13.07
C LYS A 137 -8.23 6.64 -13.73
N ALA A 138 -7.36 6.02 -12.96
CA ALA A 138 -6.35 5.09 -13.44
C ALA A 138 -6.96 3.95 -14.25
N SER A 139 -8.08 3.38 -13.79
CA SER A 139 -8.83 2.34 -14.51
C SER A 139 -9.29 2.78 -15.90
N LYS A 140 -9.75 4.03 -16.03
CA LYS A 140 -10.17 4.60 -17.32
C LYS A 140 -8.98 4.92 -18.22
N LEU A 141 -7.90 5.49 -17.67
CA LEU A 141 -6.75 5.97 -18.43
C LEU A 141 -5.84 4.83 -18.91
N LEU A 142 -5.57 3.85 -18.05
CA LEU A 142 -4.63 2.76 -18.33
C LEU A 142 -5.32 1.57 -19.01
N GLY A 143 -6.60 1.34 -18.71
CA GLY A 143 -7.34 0.20 -19.22
C GLY A 143 -6.87 -1.15 -18.65
N LYS A 144 -7.62 -2.20 -18.98
CA LYS A 144 -7.44 -3.53 -18.37
C LYS A 144 -6.08 -4.15 -18.63
N GLN A 145 -5.62 -4.11 -19.88
CA GLN A 145 -4.36 -4.74 -20.27
C GLN A 145 -3.17 -4.11 -19.54
N LYS A 146 -3.08 -2.78 -19.52
CA LYS A 146 -1.96 -2.11 -18.86
C LYS A 146 -1.98 -2.33 -17.35
N LEU A 147 -3.16 -2.33 -16.73
CA LEU A 147 -3.28 -2.62 -15.29
C LEU A 147 -2.89 -4.06 -14.94
N ALA A 148 -3.13 -5.03 -15.83
CA ALA A 148 -2.67 -6.40 -15.62
C ALA A 148 -1.13 -6.49 -15.72
N GLU A 149 -0.52 -5.83 -16.70
CA GLU A 149 0.95 -5.74 -16.84
C GLU A 149 1.60 -5.12 -15.59
N LEU A 150 1.09 -3.97 -15.14
CA LEU A 150 1.57 -3.30 -13.93
C LEU A 150 1.36 -4.18 -12.69
N GLY A 151 0.24 -4.88 -12.59
CA GLY A 151 -0.04 -5.81 -11.49
C GLY A 151 1.01 -6.91 -11.38
N ALA A 152 1.39 -7.52 -12.51
CA ALA A 152 2.44 -8.53 -12.54
C ALA A 152 3.82 -7.99 -12.15
N GLU A 153 4.16 -6.77 -12.60
CA GLU A 153 5.41 -6.10 -12.23
C GLU A 153 5.47 -5.78 -10.73
N MET A 154 4.38 -5.25 -10.19
CA MET A 154 4.24 -4.92 -8.77
C MET A 154 4.29 -6.17 -7.90
N GLU A 155 3.62 -7.25 -8.29
CA GLU A 155 3.65 -8.52 -7.56
C GLU A 155 5.08 -9.11 -7.52
N ALA A 156 5.81 -9.05 -8.64
CA ALA A 156 7.20 -9.50 -8.70
C ALA A 156 8.11 -8.68 -7.78
N LEU A 157 8.02 -7.34 -7.81
CA LEU A 157 8.81 -6.46 -6.95
C LEU A 157 8.48 -6.69 -5.47
N LYS A 158 7.19 -6.72 -5.13
CA LYS A 158 6.70 -7.00 -3.78
C LYS A 158 7.21 -8.32 -3.24
N LYS A 159 7.18 -9.39 -4.05
CA LYS A 159 7.72 -10.70 -3.66
C LYS A 159 9.22 -10.64 -3.38
N SER A 160 9.98 -9.96 -4.25
CA SER A 160 11.42 -9.76 -4.07
C SER A 160 11.72 -9.03 -2.76
N MET A 161 11.02 -7.91 -2.50
CA MET A 161 11.19 -7.13 -1.26
C MET A 161 10.85 -7.94 -0.01
N LYS A 162 9.76 -8.73 -0.03
CA LYS A 162 9.39 -9.60 1.09
C LYS A 162 10.47 -10.63 1.38
N GLN A 163 11.08 -11.23 0.36
CA GLN A 163 12.19 -12.17 0.52
C GLN A 163 13.45 -11.51 1.10
N GLU A 164 13.81 -10.33 0.59
CA GLU A 164 14.96 -9.56 1.08
C GLU A 164 14.78 -9.17 2.55
N LEU A 165 13.63 -8.61 2.92
CA LEU A 165 13.33 -8.20 4.30
C LEU A 165 13.28 -9.38 5.26
N GLN A 166 12.83 -10.56 4.81
CA GLN A 166 12.89 -11.79 5.60
C GLN A 166 14.33 -12.27 5.80
N SER A 167 15.17 -12.19 4.77
CA SER A 167 16.58 -12.59 4.85
C SER A 167 17.41 -11.67 5.76
N ASN A 168 17.11 -10.38 5.78
CA ASN A 168 17.81 -9.39 6.62
C ASN A 168 17.36 -9.42 8.09
N ALA A 169 16.25 -10.11 8.38
CA ALA A 169 15.71 -10.27 9.74
C ALA A 169 16.13 -11.60 10.41
N ALA A 170 16.77 -12.52 9.66
CA ALA A 170 17.25 -13.82 10.12
C ALA A 170 18.71 -13.75 10.60
#